data_AF-A0A8G1N1E1-F1
#
_entry.id   AF-A0A8G1N1E1-F1
#
_cell.length_a   1.000
_cell.length_b   1.000
_cell.length_c   1.000
_cell.angle_alpha   90.00
_cell.angle_beta   90.00
_cell.angle_gamma   90.00
#
_symmetry.space_group_name_H-M   'P 1'
#
loop_
_entity.id
_entity.type
_entity.pdbx_description
1 polymer ?
#
loop_
_entity_poly.entity_id
_entity_poly.type
_entity_poly.pdbx_seq_one_letter_code
_entity_poly.pdbx_strand_id
1 'polypeptide(L)'
;MAESQQGSFPKPGPPRKRACDLAAELGVPLDKLTTFIFVETNTILEPTDLVSASVVMKARQHFPRLAQQRRPGPRTSNKPRGRRSEKHRLEKATRDLFGNLSQQSQPAIRAQGPDFVQAARKMFPIQIASDEEARSVADHWADKGFAPSEVLAWWSAGLELLDAGLAWRARNVDLKPSDLARILDGSPVLQRIRDGESLSRIRSQLYQGRTNHTQ
;
A
#
# COMPACT_ATOMS: atom_id res chain seq x y z
N MET A 1 63.47 -4.25 -24.83
CA MET A 1 62.42 -3.25 -24.55
C MET A 1 61.10 -4.00 -24.49
N ALA A 2 60.54 -4.19 -23.30
CA ALA A 2 59.27 -4.87 -23.11
C ALA A 2 58.40 -3.96 -22.23
N GLU A 3 57.43 -3.31 -22.88
CA GLU A 3 56.48 -2.41 -22.24
C GLU A 3 55.63 -3.22 -21.26
N SER A 4 55.70 -2.83 -19.99
CA SER A 4 54.86 -3.37 -18.93
C SER A 4 53.43 -2.89 -19.16
N GLN A 5 52.59 -3.73 -19.77
CA GLN A 5 51.15 -3.53 -19.74
C GLN A 5 50.68 -3.68 -18.29
N GLN A 6 50.61 -2.55 -17.59
CA GLN A 6 49.84 -2.42 -16.35
C GLN A 6 48.37 -2.66 -16.71
N GLY A 7 47.93 -3.91 -16.53
CA GLY A 7 46.52 -4.27 -16.57
C GLY A 7 45.78 -3.44 -15.54
N SER A 8 45.09 -2.39 -16.00
CA SER A 8 44.14 -1.64 -15.21
C SER A 8 43.01 -2.60 -14.84
N PHE A 9 43.05 -3.17 -13.64
CA PHE A 9 41.88 -3.82 -13.07
C PHE A 9 40.73 -2.81 -13.11
N PRO A 10 39.60 -3.11 -13.77
CA PRO A 10 38.46 -2.22 -13.77
C PRO A 10 38.06 -2.01 -12.31
N LYS A 11 38.03 -0.75 -11.86
CA LYS A 11 37.55 -0.37 -10.53
C LYS A 11 36.24 -1.15 -10.27
N PRO A 12 36.09 -1.82 -9.11
CA PRO A 12 34.88 -2.56 -8.82
C PRO A 12 33.69 -1.62 -9.03
N GLY A 13 32.83 -1.99 -9.97
CA GLY A 13 31.62 -1.23 -10.26
C GLY A 13 30.82 -1.04 -8.97
N PRO A 14 30.04 0.05 -8.86
CA PRO A 14 29.28 0.31 -7.65
C PRO A 14 28.46 -0.93 -7.27
N PRO A 15 28.48 -1.37 -6.00
CA PRO A 15 27.79 -2.58 -5.60
C PRO A 15 26.28 -2.42 -5.86
N ARG A 16 25.64 -3.48 -6.34
CA ARG A 16 24.18 -3.59 -6.33
C ARG A 16 23.71 -3.41 -4.89
N LYS A 17 22.64 -2.65 -4.68
CA LYS A 17 22.12 -2.35 -3.34
C LYS A 17 20.64 -2.62 -3.27
N ARG A 18 20.15 -3.02 -2.10
CA ARG A 18 18.71 -3.12 -1.87
C ARG A 18 18.09 -1.73 -1.92
N ALA A 19 16.85 -1.63 -2.40
CA ALA A 19 16.14 -0.36 -2.49
C ALA A 19 16.07 0.35 -1.12
N CYS A 20 15.85 -0.39 -0.03
CA CYS A 20 15.87 0.15 1.33
C CYS A 20 17.22 0.76 1.74
N ASP A 21 18.33 0.12 1.40
CA ASP A 21 19.68 0.58 1.74
C ASP A 21 20.07 1.81 0.93
N LEU A 22 19.62 1.86 -0.33
CA LEU A 22 19.81 3.00 -1.21
C LEU A 22 18.99 4.20 -0.75
N ALA A 23 17.74 4.00 -0.30
CA ALA A 23 16.89 5.04 0.25
C ALA A 23 17.49 5.64 1.53
N ALA A 24 17.97 4.77 2.44
CA ALA A 24 18.67 5.18 3.66
C ALA A 24 19.97 5.94 3.37
N GLU A 25 20.75 5.52 2.36
CA GLU A 25 21.98 6.20 1.95
C GLU A 25 21.72 7.60 1.38
N LEU A 26 20.66 7.76 0.61
CA LEU A 26 20.29 9.01 -0.04
C LEU A 26 19.52 9.95 0.90
N GLY A 27 19.04 9.45 2.05
CA GLY A 27 18.21 10.21 2.98
C GLY A 27 16.82 10.54 2.42
N VAL A 28 16.32 9.68 1.52
CA VAL A 28 15.07 9.88 0.78
C VAL A 28 14.06 8.81 1.21
N PRO A 29 12.77 9.15 1.38
CA PRO A 29 11.71 8.16 1.61
C PRO A 29 11.70 7.08 0.52
N LEU A 30 11.50 5.83 0.92
CA LEU A 30 11.53 4.68 0.01
C LEU A 30 10.55 4.84 -1.17
N ASP A 31 9.37 5.42 -0.93
CA ASP A 31 8.35 5.68 -1.95
C ASP A 31 8.85 6.61 -3.07
N LYS A 32 9.67 7.61 -2.72
CA LYS A 32 10.26 8.53 -3.71
C LYS A 32 11.34 7.84 -4.53
N LEU A 33 12.12 6.96 -3.91
CA LEU A 33 13.15 6.21 -4.60
C LEU A 33 12.55 5.14 -5.54
N THR A 34 11.55 4.40 -5.09
CA THR A 34 10.84 3.39 -5.90
C THR A 34 10.12 4.04 -7.07
N THR A 35 9.51 5.20 -6.88
CA THR A 35 8.93 5.99 -7.97
C THR A 35 10.00 6.41 -9.00
N PHE A 36 11.16 6.89 -8.55
CA PHE A 36 12.27 7.24 -9.45
C PHE A 36 12.78 6.03 -10.23
N ILE A 37 12.94 4.88 -9.58
CA ILE A 37 13.40 3.66 -10.25
C ILE A 37 12.35 3.16 -11.25
N PHE A 38 11.07 3.24 -10.90
CA PHE A 38 9.98 2.89 -11.82
C PHE A 38 10.01 3.76 -13.08
N VAL A 39 10.18 5.08 -12.95
CA VAL A 39 10.27 5.97 -14.11
C VAL A 39 11.49 5.66 -15.00
N GLU A 40 12.62 5.28 -14.40
CA GLU A 40 13.87 5.01 -15.13
C GLU A 40 13.96 3.61 -15.76
N THR A 41 13.27 2.62 -15.19
CA THR A 41 13.42 1.21 -15.59
C THR A 41 12.12 0.50 -15.92
N ASN A 42 10.99 1.18 -15.76
CA ASN A 42 9.64 0.64 -15.90
C ASN A 42 9.41 -0.65 -15.06
N THR A 43 10.14 -0.78 -13.95
CA THR A 43 10.13 -1.96 -13.08
C THR A 43 9.60 -1.56 -11.70
N ILE A 44 8.61 -2.30 -11.21
CA ILE A 44 8.13 -2.18 -9.83
C ILE A 44 9.08 -2.99 -8.95
N LEU A 45 9.71 -2.34 -7.99
CA LEU A 45 10.63 -2.98 -7.05
C LEU A 45 10.06 -2.97 -5.64
N GLU A 46 10.16 -4.11 -4.97
CA GLU A 46 9.92 -4.22 -3.55
C GLU A 46 11.09 -3.64 -2.74
N PRO A 47 10.86 -3.26 -1.46
CA PRO A 47 11.89 -2.70 -0.58
C PRO A 47 13.18 -3.55 -0.47
N THR A 48 13.04 -4.86 -0.61
CA THR A 48 14.11 -5.87 -0.51
C THR A 48 14.84 -6.10 -1.81
N ASP A 49 14.33 -5.61 -2.93
CA ASP A 49 14.86 -5.89 -4.25
C ASP A 49 16.18 -5.19 -4.50
N LEU A 50 17.05 -5.89 -5.25
CA LEU A 50 18.36 -5.40 -5.61
C LEU A 50 18.27 -4.46 -6.81
N VAL A 51 18.64 -3.21 -6.57
CA VAL A 51 18.77 -2.18 -7.58
C VAL A 51 20.09 -2.36 -8.33
N SER A 52 20.03 -2.32 -9.65
CA SER A 52 21.20 -2.43 -10.52
C SER A 52 22.16 -1.25 -10.31
N ALA A 53 23.46 -1.50 -10.49
CA ALA A 53 24.52 -0.51 -10.26
C ALA A 53 24.34 0.78 -11.09
N SER A 54 23.82 0.65 -12.32
CA SER A 54 23.54 1.79 -13.22
C SER A 54 22.45 2.70 -12.65
N VAL A 55 21.39 2.11 -12.09
CA VAL A 55 20.27 2.85 -11.50
C VAL A 55 20.66 3.46 -10.16
N VAL A 56 21.48 2.76 -9.36
CA VAL A 56 22.10 3.32 -8.14
C VAL A 56 22.87 4.60 -8.44
N MET A 57 23.64 4.61 -9.54
CA MET A 57 24.40 5.80 -9.95
C MET A 57 23.49 6.94 -10.43
N LYS A 58 22.45 6.65 -11.22
CA LYS A 58 21.45 7.66 -11.62
C LYS A 58 20.70 8.23 -10.40
N ALA A 59 20.31 7.38 -9.45
CA ALA A 59 19.66 7.82 -8.21
C ALA A 59 20.57 8.73 -7.37
N ARG A 60 21.88 8.45 -7.29
CA ARG A 60 22.86 9.32 -6.62
C ARG A 60 23.06 10.67 -7.30
N GLN A 61 22.92 10.73 -8.62
CA GLN A 61 22.96 11.98 -9.37
C GLN A 61 21.67 12.79 -9.20
N HIS A 62 20.52 12.11 -9.18
CA HIS A 62 19.20 12.74 -9.08
C HIS A 62 18.85 13.18 -7.66
N PHE A 63 19.32 12.45 -6.65
CA PHE A 63 19.21 12.80 -5.24
C PHE A 63 20.59 13.17 -4.71
N PRO A 64 21.08 14.41 -4.95
CA PRO A 64 22.33 14.85 -4.39
C PRO A 64 22.24 14.73 -2.86
N ARG A 65 23.16 13.94 -2.28
CA ARG A 65 23.19 13.67 -0.84
C ARG A 65 23.02 14.99 -0.06
N LEU A 66 21.95 15.09 0.73
CA LEU A 66 21.96 15.95 1.90
C LEU A 66 22.99 15.33 2.86
N ALA A 67 24.20 15.87 2.83
CA ALA A 67 25.32 15.37 3.60
C ALA A 67 25.02 15.44 5.10
N GLN A 68 24.48 14.36 5.68
CA GLN A 68 24.82 14.01 7.05
C GLN A 68 26.19 13.33 7.02
N GLN A 69 27.22 14.16 6.98
CA GLN A 69 28.54 13.82 7.49
C GLN A 69 28.39 13.31 8.93
N ARG A 70 28.26 12.00 9.13
CA ARG A 70 28.68 11.41 10.40
C ARG A 70 30.21 11.42 10.41
N ARG A 71 30.77 12.52 10.89
CA ARG A 71 32.20 12.59 11.24
C ARG A 71 32.50 11.46 12.23
N PRO A 72 33.63 10.73 12.09
CA PRO A 72 34.10 9.85 13.14
C PRO A 72 34.62 10.71 14.30
N GLY A 73 33.75 10.97 15.28
CA GLY A 73 34.11 11.61 16.55
C GLY A 73 34.83 10.62 17.48
N PRO A 74 35.72 11.10 18.34
CA PRO A 74 36.69 10.28 19.05
C PRO A 74 36.07 9.43 20.16
N ARG A 75 36.72 8.29 20.41
CA ARG A 75 36.50 7.37 21.54
C ARG A 75 36.16 8.14 22.83
N THR A 76 34.96 7.92 23.38
CA THR A 76 34.73 8.05 24.81
C THR A 76 34.05 6.80 25.35
N SER A 77 34.45 6.49 26.57
CA SER A 77 34.44 5.19 27.22
C SER A 77 33.10 4.77 27.79
N ASN A 78 32.95 3.45 27.90
CA ASN A 78 32.03 2.71 28.75
C ASN A 78 31.61 3.44 30.04
N LYS A 79 30.29 3.58 30.26
CA LYS A 79 29.56 2.93 31.37
C LYS A 79 28.05 3.21 31.34
N PRO A 80 27.22 2.28 31.84
CA PRO A 80 25.76 2.37 31.81
C PRO A 80 25.21 3.05 33.07
N ARG A 81 24.19 3.91 32.93
CA ARG A 81 23.34 4.31 34.07
C ARG A 81 21.94 4.64 33.59
N GLY A 82 20.97 3.91 34.16
CA GLY A 82 19.62 3.78 33.63
C GLY A 82 18.77 5.06 33.63
N ARG A 83 17.88 5.13 32.64
CA ARG A 83 16.69 5.98 32.63
C ARG A 83 15.50 5.12 32.18
N ARG A 84 14.98 4.32 33.11
CA ARG A 84 13.73 3.56 32.96
C ARG A 84 12.49 4.39 33.37
N SER A 85 12.65 5.68 33.62
CA SER A 85 11.64 6.53 34.28
C SER A 85 10.99 7.61 33.39
N GLU A 86 11.49 7.88 32.18
CA GLU A 86 10.88 8.87 31.28
C GLU A 86 9.74 8.30 30.42
N LYS A 87 9.79 7.02 30.05
CA LYS A 87 8.76 6.40 29.20
C LYS A 87 7.40 6.27 29.90
N HIS A 88 7.40 6.02 31.20
CA HIS A 88 6.16 5.88 31.98
C HIS A 88 5.50 7.20 32.38
N ARG A 89 6.23 8.33 32.38
CA ARG A 89 5.65 9.65 32.71
C ARG A 89 4.98 10.31 31.50
N LEU A 90 5.47 10.06 30.28
CA LEU A 90 4.83 10.58 29.07
C LEU A 90 3.48 9.89 28.79
N GLU A 91 3.40 8.57 28.98
CA GLU A 91 2.17 7.78 28.78
C GLU A 91 1.04 8.16 29.75
N LYS A 92 1.36 8.68 30.94
CA LYS A 92 0.35 9.15 31.90
C LYS A 92 -0.13 10.57 31.57
N ALA A 93 0.76 11.44 31.10
CA ALA A 93 0.42 12.82 30.74
C ALA A 93 -0.44 12.92 29.46
N THR A 94 -0.26 12.03 28.48
CA THR A 94 -1.15 11.96 27.31
C THR A 94 -2.53 11.40 27.64
N ARG A 95 -2.62 10.50 28.64
CA ARG A 95 -3.89 9.89 29.07
C ARG A 95 -4.82 10.87 29.80
N ASP A 96 -4.25 11.82 30.53
CA ASP A 96 -5.01 12.83 31.27
C ASP A 96 -5.43 14.03 30.40
N LEU A 97 -4.69 14.33 29.33
CA LEU A 97 -5.01 15.42 28.37
C LEU A 97 -5.97 15.00 27.25
N PHE A 98 -5.90 13.74 26.80
CA PHE A 98 -6.76 13.18 25.75
C PHE A 98 -7.62 12.07 26.32
N GLY A 99 -8.32 12.38 27.42
CA GLY A 99 -9.17 11.46 28.17
C GLY A 99 -9.75 10.37 27.29
N ASN A 100 -9.29 9.14 27.53
CA ASN A 100 -9.81 7.90 26.99
C ASN A 100 -10.70 8.04 25.73
N LEU A 101 -10.09 8.41 24.59
CA LEU A 101 -10.40 7.73 23.33
C LEU A 101 -9.76 6.33 23.36
N SER A 102 -9.89 5.66 24.50
CA SER A 102 -9.79 4.23 24.61
C SER A 102 -10.76 3.71 23.58
N GLN A 103 -10.20 3.02 22.59
CA GLN A 103 -10.85 1.84 22.03
C GLN A 103 -12.36 2.03 21.99
N GLN A 104 -12.86 2.69 20.94
CA GLN A 104 -13.87 1.94 20.21
C GLN A 104 -13.17 0.63 19.82
N SER A 105 -13.21 -0.32 20.76
CA SER A 105 -13.28 -1.72 20.47
C SER A 105 -14.40 -1.81 19.46
N GLN A 106 -14.06 -1.58 18.19
CA GLN A 106 -14.82 -2.12 17.11
C GLN A 106 -15.00 -3.58 17.50
N PRO A 107 -16.25 -4.05 17.55
CA PRO A 107 -16.53 -5.40 17.99
C PRO A 107 -15.57 -6.27 17.20
N ALA A 108 -14.75 -7.05 17.91
CA ALA A 108 -13.88 -8.01 17.28
C ALA A 108 -14.74 -8.74 16.26
N ILE A 109 -14.51 -8.50 14.96
CA ILE A 109 -15.18 -9.18 13.86
C ILE A 109 -14.60 -10.61 13.83
N ARG A 110 -14.62 -11.30 14.98
CA ARG A 110 -14.18 -12.68 15.19
C ARG A 110 -15.29 -13.68 14.89
N ALA A 111 -16.36 -13.21 14.25
CA ALA A 111 -17.49 -14.01 13.85
C ALA A 111 -17.98 -13.60 12.45
N GLN A 112 -17.07 -13.45 11.49
CA GLN A 112 -17.44 -13.77 10.11
C GLN A 112 -17.65 -15.29 10.10
N GLY A 113 -18.88 -15.71 10.38
CA GLY A 113 -19.25 -17.09 10.66
C GLY A 113 -19.00 -18.04 9.49
N PRO A 114 -19.30 -19.35 9.66
CA PRO A 114 -19.20 -20.35 8.59
C PRO A 114 -19.95 -19.94 7.31
N ASP A 115 -20.97 -19.09 7.42
CA ASP A 115 -21.79 -18.60 6.31
C ASP A 115 -20.99 -17.75 5.30
N PHE A 116 -20.04 -16.93 5.77
CA PHE A 116 -19.22 -16.10 4.86
C PHE A 116 -18.23 -16.95 4.08
N VAL A 117 -17.59 -17.90 4.77
CA VAL A 117 -16.64 -18.85 4.16
C VAL A 117 -17.34 -19.70 3.10
N GLN A 118 -18.55 -20.20 3.39
CA GLN A 118 -19.36 -20.93 2.42
C GLN A 118 -19.79 -20.05 1.24
N ALA A 119 -20.20 -18.80 1.49
CA ALA A 119 -20.61 -17.89 0.42
C ALA A 119 -19.45 -17.51 -0.51
N ALA A 120 -18.26 -17.28 0.04
CA ALA A 120 -17.05 -17.01 -0.72
C ALA A 120 -16.68 -18.21 -1.60
N ARG A 121 -16.68 -19.43 -1.04
CA ARG A 121 -16.45 -20.67 -1.81
C ARG A 121 -17.50 -20.90 -2.90
N LYS A 122 -18.77 -20.56 -2.63
CA LYS A 122 -19.86 -20.70 -3.60
C LYS A 122 -19.71 -19.74 -4.78
N MET A 123 -19.34 -18.48 -4.53
CA MET A 123 -19.19 -17.49 -5.60
C MET A 123 -17.86 -17.60 -6.34
N PHE A 124 -16.81 -18.11 -5.68
CA PHE A 124 -15.47 -18.20 -6.25
C PHE A 124 -14.83 -19.57 -6.01
N PRO A 125 -15.43 -20.65 -6.53
CA PRO A 125 -15.01 -22.02 -6.23
C PRO A 125 -13.61 -22.36 -6.75
N ILE A 126 -13.11 -21.62 -7.74
CA ILE A 126 -11.77 -21.83 -8.34
C ILE A 126 -10.68 -21.06 -7.57
N GLN A 127 -11.03 -19.95 -6.94
CA GLN A 127 -10.06 -19.03 -6.33
C GLN A 127 -9.86 -19.26 -4.83
N ILE A 128 -10.75 -20.01 -4.18
CA ILE A 128 -10.69 -20.32 -2.75
C ILE A 128 -10.55 -21.84 -2.58
N ALA A 129 -9.30 -22.29 -2.45
CA ALA A 129 -8.96 -23.69 -2.23
C ALA A 129 -9.19 -24.11 -0.77
N SER A 130 -9.05 -23.19 0.19
CA SER A 130 -9.13 -23.49 1.62
C SER A 130 -10.07 -22.56 2.41
N ASP A 131 -10.55 -23.05 3.56
CA ASP A 131 -11.33 -22.23 4.50
C ASP A 131 -10.49 -21.11 5.12
N GLU A 132 -9.17 -21.28 5.14
CA GLU A 132 -8.22 -20.27 5.63
C GLU A 132 -8.07 -19.11 4.64
N GLU A 133 -8.01 -19.39 3.33
CA GLU A 133 -8.08 -18.36 2.29
C GLU A 133 -9.41 -17.60 2.34
N ALA A 134 -10.52 -18.32 2.50
CA ALA A 134 -11.84 -17.71 2.63
C ALA A 134 -11.91 -16.75 3.83
N ARG A 135 -11.29 -17.12 4.95
CA ARG A 135 -11.17 -16.27 6.15
C ARG A 135 -10.27 -15.07 5.92
N SER A 136 -9.11 -15.25 5.29
CA SER A 136 -8.20 -14.15 4.94
C SER A 136 -8.91 -13.09 4.09
N VAL A 137 -9.76 -13.54 3.15
CA VAL A 137 -10.58 -12.66 2.32
C VAL A 137 -11.66 -11.98 3.14
N ALA A 138 -12.35 -12.72 4.00
CA ALA A 138 -13.32 -12.15 4.93
C ALA A 138 -12.71 -11.05 5.80
N ASP A 139 -11.53 -11.31 6.36
CA ASP A 139 -10.76 -10.37 7.17
C ASP A 139 -10.34 -9.14 6.35
N HIS A 140 -9.90 -9.36 5.10
CA HIS A 140 -9.53 -8.27 4.20
C HIS A 140 -10.70 -7.30 3.91
N TRP A 141 -11.91 -7.84 3.69
CA TRP A 141 -13.12 -7.03 3.54
C TRP A 141 -13.58 -6.41 4.85
N ALA A 142 -13.44 -7.13 5.97
CA ALA A 142 -13.77 -6.64 7.31
C ALA A 142 -12.90 -5.45 7.72
N ASP A 143 -11.61 -5.48 7.39
CA ASP A 143 -10.64 -4.40 7.65
C ASP A 143 -11.02 -3.09 6.94
N LYS A 144 -11.78 -3.17 5.85
CA LYS A 144 -12.34 -2.01 5.13
C LYS A 144 -13.70 -1.57 5.69
N GLY A 145 -14.18 -2.22 6.74
CA GLY A 145 -15.44 -1.94 7.41
C GLY A 145 -16.65 -2.36 6.59
N PHE A 146 -16.55 -3.45 5.82
CA PHE A 146 -17.70 -4.03 5.13
C PHE A 146 -18.37 -5.11 5.98
N ALA A 147 -19.71 -5.06 6.04
CA ALA A 147 -20.49 -6.15 6.63
C ALA A 147 -20.65 -7.31 5.62
N PRO A 148 -20.82 -8.57 6.08
CA PRO A 148 -21.00 -9.74 5.20
C PRO A 148 -22.03 -9.55 4.08
N SER A 149 -23.21 -9.01 4.40
CA SER A 149 -24.27 -8.74 3.42
C SER A 149 -23.87 -7.69 2.38
N GLU A 150 -23.05 -6.72 2.78
CA GLU A 150 -22.53 -5.67 1.88
C GLU A 150 -21.50 -6.26 0.92
N VAL A 151 -20.60 -7.12 1.41
CA VAL A 151 -19.62 -7.82 0.56
C VAL A 151 -20.33 -8.66 -0.50
N LEU A 152 -21.37 -9.41 -0.12
CA LEU A 152 -22.17 -10.20 -1.06
C LEU A 152 -22.80 -9.31 -2.14
N ALA A 153 -23.31 -8.14 -1.78
CA ALA A 153 -23.86 -7.19 -2.74
C ALA A 153 -22.79 -6.70 -3.72
N TRP A 154 -21.59 -6.37 -3.24
CA TRP A 154 -20.47 -5.95 -4.08
C TRP A 154 -19.97 -7.06 -5.02
N TRP A 155 -19.85 -8.29 -4.53
CA TRP A 155 -19.52 -9.45 -5.37
C TRP A 155 -20.59 -9.75 -6.40
N SER A 156 -21.88 -9.68 -6.04
CA SER A 156 -22.99 -9.87 -6.98
C SER A 156 -23.04 -8.78 -8.07
N ALA A 157 -22.47 -7.61 -7.78
CA ALA A 157 -22.33 -6.52 -8.72
C ALA A 157 -21.10 -6.66 -9.65
N GLY A 158 -20.33 -7.75 -9.53
CA GLY A 158 -19.23 -8.11 -10.42
C GLY A 158 -17.83 -7.77 -9.88
N LEU A 159 -17.70 -7.32 -8.63
CA LEU A 159 -16.38 -7.17 -8.00
C LEU A 159 -15.77 -8.52 -7.66
N GLU A 160 -14.44 -8.58 -7.75
CA GLU A 160 -13.67 -9.79 -7.48
C GLU A 160 -13.31 -9.92 -6.00
N LEU A 161 -12.70 -11.06 -5.65
CA LEU A 161 -12.33 -11.41 -4.29
C LEU A 161 -11.49 -10.35 -3.59
N LEU A 162 -10.53 -9.78 -4.32
CA LEU A 162 -9.52 -8.85 -3.79
C LEU A 162 -9.87 -7.38 -4.05
N ASP A 163 -11.05 -7.11 -4.59
CA ASP A 163 -11.49 -5.76 -4.95
C ASP A 163 -12.03 -4.97 -3.74
N ALA A 164 -11.77 -5.39 -2.50
CA ALA A 164 -12.20 -4.68 -1.29
C ALA A 164 -11.71 -3.22 -1.28
N GLY A 165 -10.49 -2.97 -1.79
CA GLY A 165 -9.95 -1.61 -1.94
C GLY A 165 -10.70 -0.77 -2.98
N LEU A 166 -11.22 -1.40 -4.04
CA LEU A 166 -12.04 -0.72 -5.03
C LEU A 166 -13.44 -0.43 -4.48
N ALA A 167 -14.07 -1.40 -3.84
CA ALA A 167 -15.35 -1.23 -3.15
C ALA A 167 -15.28 -0.10 -2.12
N TRP A 168 -14.20 -0.03 -1.33
CA TRP A 168 -14.00 1.03 -0.33
C TRP A 168 -13.92 2.42 -0.97
N ARG A 169 -13.18 2.56 -2.07
CA ARG A 169 -13.09 3.83 -2.81
C ARG A 169 -14.42 4.22 -3.45
N ALA A 170 -15.15 3.25 -4.00
CA ALA A 170 -16.49 3.46 -4.57
C ALA A 170 -17.48 3.92 -3.49
N ARG A 171 -17.49 3.27 -2.32
CA ARG A 171 -18.33 3.66 -1.18
C ARG A 171 -18.03 5.08 -0.71
N ASN A 172 -16.76 5.47 -0.64
CA ASN A 172 -16.37 6.83 -0.21
C ASN A 172 -16.81 7.95 -1.17
N VAL A 173 -17.14 7.62 -2.42
CA VAL A 173 -17.75 8.56 -3.36
C VAL A 173 -19.27 8.36 -3.51
N ASP A 174 -19.91 7.67 -2.56
CA ASP A 174 -21.34 7.37 -2.55
C ASP A 174 -21.84 6.51 -3.73
N LEU A 175 -20.97 5.69 -4.34
CA LEU A 175 -21.40 4.67 -5.30
C LEU A 175 -21.89 3.44 -4.54
N LYS A 176 -23.02 2.90 -4.98
CA LYS A 176 -23.61 1.68 -4.43
C LYS A 176 -23.28 0.47 -5.31
N PRO A 177 -23.35 -0.76 -4.78
CA PRO A 177 -23.20 -1.97 -5.61
C PRO A 177 -24.13 -1.98 -6.83
N SER A 178 -25.37 -1.54 -6.66
CA SER A 178 -26.37 -1.44 -7.74
C SER A 178 -26.00 -0.46 -8.86
N ASP A 179 -25.08 0.47 -8.62
CA ASP A 179 -24.64 1.43 -9.63
C ASP A 179 -23.58 0.84 -10.56
N LEU A 180 -22.87 -0.22 -10.16
CA LEU A 180 -21.80 -0.84 -10.96
C LEU A 180 -22.29 -1.48 -12.26
N ALA A 181 -23.52 -2.02 -12.24
CA ALA A 181 -24.16 -2.62 -13.40
C ALA A 181 -24.82 -1.59 -14.34
N ARG A 182 -24.89 -0.31 -13.94
CA ARG A 182 -25.50 0.73 -14.77
C ARG A 182 -24.62 1.03 -15.98
N ILE A 183 -25.25 1.28 -17.11
CA ILE A 183 -24.57 1.64 -18.36
C ILE A 183 -24.48 3.17 -18.44
N LEU A 184 -23.28 3.68 -18.64
CA LEU A 184 -22.99 5.08 -18.91
C LEU A 184 -22.19 5.18 -20.21
N ASP A 185 -22.68 5.97 -21.16
CA ASP A 185 -22.01 6.20 -22.45
C ASP A 185 -21.67 4.88 -23.19
N GLY A 186 -22.55 3.88 -23.11
CA GLY A 186 -22.42 2.59 -23.79
C GLY A 186 -21.62 1.51 -23.03
N SER A 187 -21.00 1.85 -21.90
CA SER A 187 -20.22 0.89 -21.09
C SER A 187 -20.72 0.79 -19.65
N PRO A 188 -20.68 -0.39 -19.02
CA PRO A 188 -21.05 -0.53 -17.61
C PRO A 188 -20.06 0.23 -16.72
N VAL A 189 -20.55 0.79 -15.62
CA VAL A 189 -19.75 1.55 -14.64
C VAL A 189 -18.55 0.74 -14.17
N LEU A 190 -18.72 -0.54 -13.85
CA LEU A 190 -17.61 -1.41 -13.44
C LEU A 190 -16.48 -1.46 -14.48
N GLN A 191 -16.81 -1.53 -15.78
CA GLN A 191 -15.80 -1.55 -16.83
C GLN A 191 -15.05 -0.23 -16.90
N ARG A 192 -15.75 0.91 -16.82
CA ARG A 192 -15.13 2.24 -16.84
C ARG A 192 -14.18 2.46 -15.66
N ILE A 193 -14.53 1.93 -14.50
CA ILE A 193 -13.65 1.90 -13.31
C ILE A 193 -12.38 1.10 -13.61
N ARG A 194 -12.50 -0.06 -14.24
CA ARG A 194 -11.35 -0.91 -14.64
C ARG A 194 -10.49 -0.26 -15.72
N ASP A 195 -11.11 0.50 -16.60
CA ASP A 195 -10.43 1.29 -17.64
C ASP A 195 -9.71 2.55 -17.06
N GLY A 196 -9.78 2.76 -15.73
CA GLY A 196 -9.05 3.81 -15.03
C GLY A 196 -9.79 5.14 -14.93
N GLU A 197 -11.09 5.17 -15.21
CA GLU A 197 -11.85 6.40 -15.08
C GLU A 197 -12.08 6.83 -13.62
N SER A 198 -12.04 8.14 -13.38
CA SER A 198 -12.24 8.72 -12.06
C SER A 198 -13.63 8.40 -11.50
N LEU A 199 -13.66 7.82 -10.28
CA LEU A 199 -14.89 7.51 -9.55
C LEU A 199 -15.77 8.76 -9.34
N SER A 200 -15.17 9.93 -9.12
CA SER A 200 -15.91 11.20 -8.96
C SER A 200 -16.60 11.63 -10.26
N ARG A 201 -15.98 11.35 -11.41
CA ARG A 201 -16.56 11.62 -12.73
C ARG A 201 -17.74 10.69 -13.01
N ILE A 202 -17.55 9.40 -12.78
CA ILE A 202 -18.60 8.37 -12.90
C ILE A 202 -19.79 8.72 -11.99
N ARG A 203 -19.53 9.05 -10.73
CA ARG A 203 -20.54 9.53 -9.78
C ARG A 203 -21.32 10.71 -10.39
N SER A 204 -20.62 11.77 -10.81
CA SER A 204 -21.27 12.96 -11.36
C SER A 204 -22.19 12.63 -12.55
N GLN A 205 -21.76 11.76 -13.46
CA GLN A 205 -22.57 11.32 -14.59
C GLN A 205 -23.82 10.53 -14.15
N LEU A 206 -23.71 9.68 -13.13
CA LEU A 206 -24.86 8.95 -12.57
C LEU A 206 -25.90 9.89 -11.96
N TYR A 207 -25.47 10.95 -11.28
CA TYR A 207 -26.38 11.93 -10.68
C TYR A 207 -27.04 12.81 -11.76
N GLN A 208 -26.31 13.22 -12.79
CA GLN A 208 -26.87 13.97 -13.93
C GLN A 208 -27.85 13.12 -14.76
N GLY A 209 -27.55 11.83 -14.96
CA GLY A 209 -28.46 10.90 -15.64
C GLY A 209 -29.77 10.67 -14.87
N ARG A 210 -29.73 10.71 -13.53
CA ARG A 210 -30.94 10.59 -12.69
C ARG A 210 -31.85 11.83 -12.77
N THR A 211 -31.29 13.03 -12.92
CA THR A 211 -32.10 14.25 -13.04
C THR A 211 -32.79 14.36 -14.40
N ASN A 212 -32.20 13.80 -15.46
CA ASN A 212 -32.74 13.91 -16.82
C ASN A 212 -33.88 12.92 -17.13
N HIS A 213 -34.10 11.91 -16.29
CA HIS A 213 -35.17 10.91 -16.47
C HIS A 213 -36.48 11.24 -15.70
N THR A 214 -36.58 12.45 -15.14
CA THR A 214 -37.76 12.91 -14.39
C THR A 214 -38.56 14.00 -15.13
N GLN A 215 -38.45 14.05 -16.46
CA GLN A 215 -39.29 14.85 -17.35
C GLN A 215 -39.87 13.93 -18.44
#